data_AF-A0A7Y3A218-F1
#
_entry.id   AF-A0A7Y3A218-F1
#
_cell.length_a   1.000
_cell.length_b   1.000
_cell.length_c   1.000
_cell.angle_alpha   90.00
_cell.angle_beta   90.00
_cell.angle_gamma   90.00
#
_symmetry.space_group_name_H-M   'P 1'
#
loop_
_entity.id
_entity.type
_entity.pdbx_description
1 polymer ?
#
loop_
_entity_poly.entity_id
_entity_poly.type
_entity_poly.pdbx_seq_one_letter_code
_entity_poly.pdbx_strand_id
1 'polypeptide(L)'
;VINDLIEKKFAFDIELLLKSELYQKGSVVKIPIAWIDSEAASTTTDLQPYLPMLKSIVRMNQKYFPDDNDHNAFAGFIESLDEETFQKILNEIPKEIVSRNPDEFTRYDGVQVTDFKKD
;
A
#
# COMPACT_ATOMS: atom_id res chain seq x y z
N VAL A 1 5.04 10.90 -23.53
CA VAL A 1 3.96 9.92 -23.28
C VAL A 1 4.53 8.81 -22.43
N ILE A 2 3.89 8.50 -21.30
CA ILE A 2 4.29 7.38 -20.43
C ILE A 2 3.68 6.10 -21.00
N ASN A 3 4.53 5.16 -21.42
CA ASN A 3 4.14 3.89 -22.08
C ASN A 3 4.46 2.70 -21.17
N ASP A 4 3.87 1.51 -21.39
CA ASP A 4 4.20 0.27 -20.65
C ASP A 4 3.84 0.33 -19.15
N LEU A 5 2.58 0.65 -18.87
CA LEU A 5 1.96 0.55 -17.54
C LEU A 5 1.33 -0.83 -17.36
N ILE A 6 1.43 -1.40 -16.16
CA ILE A 6 0.87 -2.73 -15.82
C ILE A 6 -0.50 -2.66 -15.17
N GLU A 7 -0.80 -1.59 -14.45
CA GLU A 7 -2.10 -1.34 -13.84
C GLU A 7 -2.98 -0.54 -14.80
N LYS A 8 -4.26 -0.92 -14.86
CA LYS A 8 -5.28 -0.30 -15.74
C LYS A 8 -6.57 0.04 -15.00
N LYS A 9 -6.64 -0.28 -13.71
CA LYS A 9 -7.80 -0.18 -12.84
C LYS A 9 -7.47 0.77 -11.69
N PHE A 10 -7.60 0.30 -10.46
CA PHE A 10 -7.70 1.13 -9.26
C PHE A 10 -6.40 1.84 -8.89
N ALA A 11 -5.25 1.19 -9.05
CA ALA A 11 -3.95 1.75 -8.66
C ALA A 11 -3.20 2.45 -9.83
N PHE A 12 -3.90 2.77 -10.93
CA PHE A 12 -3.27 3.34 -12.13
C PHE A 12 -2.59 4.69 -11.84
N ASP A 13 -3.24 5.52 -11.04
CA ASP A 13 -2.74 6.83 -10.60
C ASP A 13 -1.43 6.71 -9.82
N ILE A 14 -1.30 5.69 -8.96
CA ILE A 14 -0.05 5.38 -8.24
C ILE A 14 1.07 5.04 -9.23
N GLU A 15 0.81 4.19 -10.22
CA GLU A 15 1.80 3.82 -11.22
C GLU A 15 2.23 5.01 -12.08
N LEU A 16 1.28 5.88 -12.43
CA LEU A 16 1.54 7.09 -13.19
C LEU A 16 2.46 8.05 -12.40
N LEU A 17 2.19 8.25 -11.11
CA LEU A 17 3.01 9.07 -10.22
C LEU A 17 4.42 8.50 -10.09
N LEU A 18 4.52 7.19 -9.80
CA LEU A 18 5.80 6.49 -9.70
C LEU A 18 6.64 6.67 -10.96
N LYS A 19 6.03 6.45 -12.12
CA LYS A 19 6.74 6.51 -13.40
C LYS A 19 7.12 7.92 -13.81
N SER A 20 6.33 8.92 -13.45
CA SER A 20 6.68 10.32 -13.66
C SER A 20 7.95 10.67 -12.89
N GLU A 21 8.03 10.27 -11.62
CA GLU A 21 9.21 10.50 -10.78
C GLU A 21 10.44 9.71 -11.24
N LEU A 22 10.26 8.45 -11.67
CA LEU A 22 11.35 7.64 -12.24
C LEU A 22 11.85 8.17 -13.58
N TYR A 23 10.96 8.73 -14.40
CA TYR A 23 11.32 9.33 -15.69
C TYR A 23 12.09 10.64 -15.51
N GLN A 24 11.62 11.50 -14.60
CA GLN A 24 12.29 12.74 -14.24
C GLN A 24 12.12 13.01 -12.75
N LYS A 25 13.21 12.86 -12.01
CA LYS A 25 13.24 13.11 -10.56
C LYS A 25 12.82 14.55 -10.24
N GLY A 26 11.93 14.73 -9.27
CA GLY A 26 11.38 16.02 -8.86
C GLY A 26 10.38 16.61 -9.86
N SER A 27 9.80 15.79 -10.75
CA SER A 27 8.77 16.24 -11.69
C SER A 27 7.37 16.33 -11.06
N VAL A 28 7.18 15.75 -9.88
CA VAL A 28 5.92 15.79 -9.14
C VAL A 28 5.93 16.95 -8.15
N VAL A 29 4.98 17.88 -8.31
CA VAL A 29 4.77 19.00 -7.39
C VAL A 29 3.43 18.86 -6.67
N LYS A 30 3.43 19.08 -5.35
CA LYS A 30 2.21 19.13 -4.54
C LYS A 30 1.64 20.55 -4.61
N ILE A 31 0.41 20.69 -5.09
CA ILE A 31 -0.31 21.97 -5.13
C ILE A 31 -1.46 21.89 -4.11
N PRO A 32 -1.60 22.85 -3.19
CA PRO A 32 -2.74 22.89 -2.28
C PRO A 32 -4.01 23.17 -3.10
N ILE A 33 -4.96 22.25 -3.04
CA ILE A 33 -6.31 22.47 -3.55
C ILE A 33 -7.17 22.87 -2.36
N ALA A 34 -7.86 24.00 -2.45
CA ALA A 34 -8.73 24.50 -1.38
C ALA A 34 -9.80 23.45 -1.05
N TRP A 35 -10.04 23.28 0.26
CA TRP A 35 -11.01 22.42 0.94
C TRP A 35 -11.97 21.66 0.00
N ILE A 36 -11.68 20.39 -0.24
CA ILE A 36 -12.66 19.48 -0.81
C ILE A 36 -13.55 19.06 0.36
N ASP A 37 -14.64 19.78 0.57
CA ASP A 37 -15.64 19.41 1.58
C ASP A 37 -16.42 18.22 1.03
N SER A 38 -15.86 17.02 1.15
CA SER A 38 -16.45 15.85 0.51
C SER A 38 -16.07 14.52 1.16
N GLU A 39 -16.48 14.31 2.40
CA GLU A 39 -16.85 12.94 2.78
C GLU A 39 -17.87 12.37 1.76
N ALA A 40 -18.75 13.23 1.20
CA ALA A 40 -19.75 12.89 0.19
C ALA A 40 -19.23 12.65 -1.25
N ALA A 41 -18.01 13.10 -1.61
CA ALA A 41 -17.39 12.78 -2.90
C ALA A 41 -16.22 11.78 -2.76
N SER A 42 -15.97 11.31 -1.53
CA SER A 42 -15.18 10.11 -1.31
C SER A 42 -15.97 8.92 -1.85
N THR A 43 -15.54 8.36 -2.98
CA THR A 43 -16.04 7.07 -3.46
C THR A 43 -15.54 5.90 -2.60
N THR A 44 -14.80 6.20 -1.53
CA THR A 44 -14.34 5.26 -0.51
C THR A 44 -15.44 5.02 0.54
N THR A 45 -16.67 4.78 0.08
CA THR A 45 -17.70 4.16 0.91
C THR A 45 -17.39 2.66 0.99
N ASP A 46 -16.77 2.26 2.09
CA ASP A 46 -16.62 0.90 2.64
C ASP A 46 -16.24 -0.24 1.66
N LEU A 47 -15.06 -0.84 1.91
CA LEU A 47 -14.54 -2.06 1.27
C LEU A 47 -14.33 -1.99 -0.25
N GLN A 48 -13.72 -0.90 -0.72
CA GLN A 48 -13.06 -0.87 -2.04
C GLN A 48 -11.73 -1.66 -1.99
N PRO A 49 -11.23 -2.21 -3.11
CA PRO A 49 -10.40 -3.41 -3.12
C PRO A 49 -8.95 -3.18 -2.66
N TYR A 50 -8.74 -3.04 -1.34
CA TYR A 50 -7.42 -2.81 -0.74
C TYR A 50 -6.42 -3.91 -1.04
N LEU A 51 -6.83 -5.18 -0.93
CA LEU A 51 -5.93 -6.30 -1.22
C LEU A 51 -5.50 -6.31 -2.72
N PRO A 52 -6.42 -6.21 -3.70
CA PRO A 52 -6.03 -6.03 -5.10
C PRO A 52 -5.13 -4.82 -5.34
N MET A 53 -5.38 -3.68 -4.68
CA MET A 53 -4.52 -2.49 -4.77
C MET A 53 -3.10 -2.78 -4.23
N LEU A 54 -2.98 -3.41 -3.07
CA LEU A 54 -1.70 -3.79 -2.48
C LEU A 54 -0.91 -4.74 -3.39
N LYS A 55 -1.58 -5.73 -3.98
CA LYS A 55 -0.95 -6.64 -4.96
C LYS A 55 -0.48 -5.89 -6.21
N SER A 56 -1.24 -4.90 -6.67
CA SER A 56 -0.80 -4.05 -7.78
C SER A 56 0.45 -3.24 -7.43
N ILE A 57 0.54 -2.71 -6.20
CA ILE A 57 1.75 -2.01 -5.72
C ILE A 57 2.95 -2.96 -5.67
N VAL A 58 2.76 -4.21 -5.21
CA VAL A 58 3.82 -5.23 -5.22
C VAL A 58 4.33 -5.48 -6.64
N ARG A 59 3.43 -5.63 -7.62
CA ARG A 59 3.82 -5.83 -9.01
C ARG A 59 4.56 -4.62 -9.59
N MET A 60 4.18 -3.40 -9.19
CA MET A 60 4.91 -2.19 -9.57
C MET A 60 6.31 -2.18 -8.95
N ASN A 61 6.43 -2.56 -7.68
CA ASN A 61 7.72 -2.68 -7.01
C ASN A 61 8.65 -3.64 -7.77
N GLN A 62 8.16 -4.85 -8.07
CA GLN A 62 8.91 -5.86 -8.84
C GLN A 62 9.27 -5.42 -10.26
N LYS A 63 8.43 -4.59 -10.90
CA LYS A 63 8.69 -4.10 -12.27
C LYS A 63 9.72 -2.98 -12.30
N TYR A 64 9.66 -2.06 -11.34
CA TYR A 64 10.34 -0.76 -11.45
C TYR A 64 11.58 -0.62 -10.58
N PHE A 65 11.80 -1.53 -9.63
CA PHE A 65 12.94 -1.49 -8.71
C PHE A 65 13.79 -2.77 -8.82
N PRO A 66 15.09 -2.70 -8.48
CA PRO A 66 15.93 -3.88 -8.44
C PRO A 66 15.50 -4.84 -7.33
N ASP A 67 15.81 -6.13 -7.51
CA ASP A 67 15.56 -7.16 -6.52
C ASP A 67 16.28 -6.84 -5.20
N ASP A 68 15.53 -6.94 -4.10
CA ASP A 68 16.02 -6.77 -2.74
C ASP A 68 15.33 -7.79 -1.83
N ASN A 69 16.10 -8.48 -1.01
CA ASN A 69 15.62 -9.61 -0.21
C ASN A 69 14.51 -9.20 0.77
N ASP A 70 14.65 -8.02 1.38
CA ASP A 70 13.70 -7.53 2.39
C ASP A 70 12.37 -7.13 1.74
N HIS A 71 12.43 -6.40 0.62
CA HIS A 71 11.25 -6.04 -0.16
C HIS A 71 10.56 -7.29 -0.74
N ASN A 72 11.33 -8.28 -1.19
CA ASN A 72 10.81 -9.52 -1.77
C ASN A 72 10.07 -10.39 -0.75
N ALA A 73 10.53 -10.43 0.52
CA ALA A 73 9.82 -11.15 1.57
C ALA A 73 8.44 -10.53 1.85
N PHE A 74 8.36 -9.21 1.96
CA PHE A 74 7.09 -8.51 2.17
C PHE A 74 6.17 -8.58 0.95
N ALA A 75 6.73 -8.44 -0.26
CA ALA A 75 6.01 -8.64 -1.51
C ALA A 75 5.39 -10.06 -1.61
N GLY A 76 6.17 -11.08 -1.26
CA GLY A 76 5.70 -12.47 -1.21
C GLY A 76 4.58 -12.68 -0.21
N PHE A 77 4.68 -12.08 0.98
CA PHE A 77 3.61 -12.09 1.97
C PHE A 77 2.31 -11.50 1.39
N ILE A 78 2.35 -10.29 0.83
CA ILE A 78 1.17 -9.62 0.28
C ILE A 78 0.55 -10.39 -0.89
N GLU A 79 1.35 -10.94 -1.80
CA GLU A 79 0.85 -11.76 -2.91
C GLU A 79 0.22 -13.08 -2.43
N SER A 80 0.69 -13.63 -1.31
CA SER A 80 0.14 -14.86 -0.71
C SER A 80 -1.24 -14.68 -0.07
N LEU A 81 -1.63 -13.45 0.28
CA LEU A 81 -2.91 -13.18 0.94
C LEU A 81 -4.09 -13.41 -0.01
N ASP A 82 -5.11 -14.11 0.47
CA ASP A 82 -6.45 -14.09 -0.08
C ASP A 82 -7.35 -13.16 0.74
N GLU A 83 -8.60 -12.99 0.31
CA GLU A 83 -9.54 -12.09 0.98
C GLU A 83 -9.82 -12.54 2.43
N GLU A 84 -9.95 -13.85 2.67
CA GLU A 84 -10.22 -14.39 4.01
C GLU A 84 -9.08 -14.07 4.98
N THR A 85 -7.85 -14.36 4.58
CA THR A 85 -6.65 -14.12 5.40
C THR A 85 -6.42 -12.64 5.61
N PHE A 86 -6.67 -11.82 4.58
CA PHE A 86 -6.58 -10.38 4.68
C PHE A 86 -7.59 -9.81 5.68
N GLN A 87 -8.85 -10.24 5.61
CA GLN A 87 -9.88 -9.84 6.58
C GLN A 87 -9.52 -10.30 8.00
N LYS A 88 -8.92 -11.48 8.17
CA LYS A 88 -8.46 -11.95 9.48
C LYS A 88 -7.41 -11.01 10.07
N ILE A 89 -6.41 -10.59 9.29
CA ILE A 89 -5.38 -9.64 9.73
C ILE A 89 -6.02 -8.31 10.16
N LEU A 90 -6.99 -7.80 9.39
CA LEU A 90 -7.69 -6.55 9.71
C LEU A 90 -8.52 -6.65 11.01
N ASN A 91 -9.06 -7.83 11.31
CA ASN A 91 -9.83 -8.07 12.53
C ASN A 91 -8.95 -8.37 13.76
N GLU A 92 -7.67 -8.70 13.55
CA GLU A 92 -6.72 -9.09 14.59
C GLU A 92 -5.55 -8.10 14.72
N ILE A 93 -5.75 -6.83 14.33
CA ILE A 93 -4.72 -5.79 14.46
C ILE A 93 -4.30 -5.66 15.95
N PRO A 94 -3.00 -5.81 16.28
CA PRO A 94 -2.49 -5.65 17.64
C PRO A 94 -2.88 -4.29 18.24
N LYS A 95 -3.23 -4.27 19.53
CA LYS A 95 -3.69 -3.04 20.21
C LYS A 95 -2.64 -1.95 20.17
N GLU A 96 -1.37 -2.33 20.18
CA GLU A 96 -0.21 -1.46 20.09
C GLU A 96 -0.22 -0.67 18.78
N ILE A 97 -0.69 -1.26 17.67
CA ILE A 97 -0.82 -0.57 16.38
C ILE A 97 -2.00 0.41 16.43
N VAL A 98 -3.12 0.01 17.04
CA VAL A 98 -4.34 0.82 17.10
C VAL A 98 -4.21 2.03 18.04
N SER A 99 -3.49 1.87 19.15
CA SER A 99 -3.46 2.84 20.26
C SER A 99 -2.29 3.80 20.25
N ARG A 100 -1.21 3.49 19.53
CA ARG A 100 -0.02 4.34 19.45
C ARG A 100 -0.14 5.37 18.35
N ASN A 101 0.53 6.51 18.51
CA ASN A 101 0.57 7.49 17.45
C ASN A 101 1.47 7.00 16.30
N PRO A 102 1.07 7.20 15.03
CA PRO A 102 1.84 6.75 13.87
C PRO A 102 3.30 7.24 13.83
N ASP A 103 3.59 8.43 14.37
CA ASP A 103 4.94 9.01 14.43
C ASP A 103 5.87 8.30 15.43
N GLU A 104 5.33 7.42 16.28
CA GLU A 104 6.10 6.60 17.22
C GLU A 104 6.64 5.31 16.57
N PHE A 105 6.20 4.94 15.36
CA PHE A 105 6.69 3.79 14.62
C PHE A 105 7.95 4.14 13.82
N THR A 106 9.04 4.42 14.53
CA THR A 106 10.31 4.86 13.91
C THR A 106 11.16 3.72 13.36
N ARG A 107 10.81 2.45 13.66
CA ARG A 107 11.51 1.23 13.19
C ARG A 107 10.52 0.10 12.97
N TYR A 108 10.77 -0.71 11.94
CA TYR A 108 10.08 -1.97 11.72
C TYR A 108 10.67 -3.02 12.68
N ASP A 109 9.92 -3.39 13.70
CA ASP A 109 10.34 -4.39 14.72
C ASP A 109 9.85 -5.81 14.41
N GLY A 110 9.41 -6.07 13.18
CA GLY A 110 9.12 -7.43 12.70
C GLY A 110 8.09 -8.17 13.54
N VAL A 111 6.81 -7.86 13.34
CA VAL A 111 5.71 -8.63 13.96
C VAL A 111 5.82 -10.08 13.50
N GLN A 112 6.03 -11.00 14.45
CA GLN A 112 6.20 -12.42 14.17
C GLN A 112 4.85 -13.14 14.23
N VAL A 113 4.74 -14.27 13.53
CA VAL A 113 3.53 -15.11 13.53
C VAL A 113 3.12 -15.55 14.94
N THR A 114 4.08 -15.64 15.86
CA THR A 114 3.85 -15.92 17.28
C THR A 114 3.04 -14.84 17.99
N ASP A 115 3.13 -13.58 17.54
CA ASP A 115 2.43 -12.44 18.15
C ASP A 115 0.92 -12.49 17.89
N PHE A 116 0.50 -13.32 16.92
CA PHE A 116 -0.90 -13.55 16.56
C PHE A 116 -1.50 -14.85 17.13
N LYS A 117 -0.71 -15.66 17.84
CA LYS A 117 -1.23 -16.85 18.52
C LYS A 117 -1.73 -16.44 19.91
N LYS A 118 -3.06 -16.34 20.06
CA LYS A 118 -3.68 -16.24 21.39
C LYS A 118 -3.42 -17.54 22.18
N ASP A 119 -2.96 -17.39 23.42
CA ASP A 119 -3.03 -18.43 24.45
C ASP A 119 -4.47 -18.85 24.73
#